data_AF-A0A934BA50-F1
#
_entry.id   AF-A0A934BA50-F1
#
_cell.length_a   1.000
_cell.length_b   1.000
_cell.length_c   1.000
_cell.angle_alpha   90.00
_cell.angle_beta   90.00
_cell.angle_gamma   90.00
#
_symmetry.space_group_name_H-M   'P 1'
#
loop_
_entity.id
_entity.type
_entity.pdbx_description
1 polymer ?
#
loop_
_entity_poly.entity_id
_entity_poly.type
_entity_poly.pdbx_seq_one_letter_code
_entity_poly.pdbx_strand_id
1 'polypeptide(L)'
;MHSRLILAMLLMMLMTGVAIAAQDVFQYESWPFEGMPYFEVVKDKIELHESAMSKSPVVATLMLKRGAVMSFDFGVKELIKRRKEYGGKIFGIKNNAKIYSDLILGKSIQITIKPGILRARADGGAWGFSFKKGDVIEDLVYVGEGVCVYRYAGKVTKDVPCLYNEIGDGTLVQESQPVTEWWVTVVENGKTIGWLEIDGSSPLNMIDTIN
;
A
#
# COMPACT_ATOMS: atom_id res chain seq x y z
N MET A 1 51.06 -22.55 -10.77
CA MET A 1 49.75 -22.56 -11.48
C MET A 1 48.53 -22.59 -10.53
N HIS A 2 48.61 -22.08 -9.29
CA HIS A 2 47.48 -22.13 -8.34
C HIS A 2 46.88 -20.75 -8.00
N SER A 3 47.53 -19.64 -8.39
CA SER A 3 47.06 -18.29 -8.06
C SER A 3 45.96 -17.76 -8.99
N ARG A 4 45.78 -18.35 -10.18
CA ARG A 4 44.75 -17.92 -11.15
C ARG A 4 43.35 -18.49 -10.90
N LEU A 5 43.23 -19.58 -10.12
CA LEU A 5 41.92 -20.19 -9.80
C LEU A 5 41.21 -19.47 -8.65
N ILE A 6 41.96 -18.93 -7.68
CA ILE A 6 41.39 -18.25 -6.50
C ILE A 6 40.77 -16.89 -6.89
N LEU A 7 41.34 -16.21 -7.89
CA LEU A 7 40.79 -14.95 -8.40
C LEU A 7 39.46 -15.15 -9.16
N ALA A 8 39.27 -16.30 -9.81
CA ALA A 8 38.01 -16.60 -10.52
C ALA A 8 36.86 -16.94 -9.56
N MET A 9 37.13 -17.57 -8.41
CA MET A 9 36.10 -17.85 -7.40
C MET A 9 35.70 -16.61 -6.60
N LEU A 10 36.63 -15.67 -6.36
CA LEU A 10 36.30 -14.38 -5.75
C LEU A 10 35.50 -13.46 -6.68
N LEU A 11 35.66 -13.60 -8.00
CA LEU A 11 34.86 -12.85 -8.99
C LEU A 11 33.45 -13.43 -9.20
N MET A 12 33.22 -14.72 -8.91
CA MET A 12 31.87 -15.32 -8.91
C MET A 12 31.08 -15.08 -7.61
N MET A 13 31.76 -14.67 -6.53
CA MET A 13 31.10 -14.14 -5.33
C MET A 13 30.79 -12.64 -5.41
N LEU A 14 31.06 -11.98 -6.55
CA LEU A 14 30.21 -10.89 -7.03
C LEU A 14 28.87 -11.50 -7.49
N MET A 15 28.18 -12.14 -6.55
CA MET A 15 26.75 -12.34 -6.61
C MET A 15 26.16 -10.95 -6.78
N THR A 16 25.85 -10.66 -8.03
CA THR A 16 24.77 -9.85 -8.52
C THR A 16 23.57 -9.94 -7.56
N GLY A 17 23.67 -9.21 -6.45
CA GLY A 17 22.54 -8.63 -5.76
C GLY A 17 21.94 -7.64 -6.73
N VAL A 18 21.25 -8.15 -7.76
CA VAL A 18 20.20 -7.39 -8.40
C VAL A 18 19.21 -7.19 -7.26
N ALA A 19 19.38 -6.08 -6.55
CA ALA A 19 18.27 -5.46 -5.87
C ALA A 19 17.26 -5.28 -7.00
N ILE A 20 16.32 -6.24 -7.09
CA ILE A 20 15.08 -6.02 -7.80
C ILE A 20 14.52 -4.87 -6.99
N ALA A 21 14.81 -3.64 -7.44
CA ALA A 21 14.10 -2.46 -6.99
C ALA A 21 12.66 -2.91 -7.14
N ALA A 22 11.96 -3.04 -6.00
CA ALA A 22 10.54 -3.32 -6.01
C ALA A 22 10.00 -2.26 -6.97
N GLN A 23 9.63 -2.68 -8.18
CA GLN A 23 9.08 -1.75 -9.14
C GLN A 23 7.87 -1.22 -8.39
N ASP A 24 7.86 0.09 -8.11
CA ASP A 24 6.71 0.75 -7.53
C ASP A 24 5.56 0.46 -8.50
N VAL A 25 4.81 -0.61 -8.23
CA VAL A 25 3.90 -1.16 -9.24
C VAL A 25 2.81 -0.12 -9.54
N PHE A 26 2.58 0.83 -8.62
CA PHE A 26 1.61 1.91 -8.76
C PHE A 26 2.09 3.19 -8.04
N GLN A 27 2.11 4.32 -8.76
CA GLN A 27 2.32 5.66 -8.21
C GLN A 27 1.17 6.56 -8.65
N TYR A 28 0.06 6.58 -7.90
CA TYR A 28 -0.90 7.67 -8.05
C TYR A 28 -0.82 8.58 -6.83
N GLU A 29 -0.51 9.85 -7.10
CA GLU A 29 -0.60 10.97 -6.15
C GLU A 29 -2.05 11.47 -5.99
N SER A 30 -3.02 10.78 -6.61
CA SER A 30 -4.43 11.15 -6.64
C SER A 30 -5.32 10.01 -6.16
N TRP A 31 -6.39 10.35 -5.45
CA TRP A 31 -7.47 9.41 -5.17
C TRP A 31 -8.11 8.95 -6.48
N PRO A 32 -8.35 7.65 -6.66
CA PRO A 32 -9.11 7.18 -7.81
C PRO A 32 -10.55 7.74 -7.71
N PHE A 33 -10.95 8.54 -8.71
CA PHE A 33 -12.32 8.91 -9.08
C PHE A 33 -13.08 10.04 -8.34
N GLU A 34 -12.60 10.62 -7.23
CA GLU A 34 -13.46 11.56 -6.44
C GLU A 34 -12.81 12.87 -5.94
N GLY A 35 -11.61 13.22 -6.40
CA GLY A 35 -10.90 14.42 -5.91
C GLY A 35 -9.92 14.08 -4.78
N MET A 36 -9.51 15.07 -3.98
CA MET A 36 -8.48 14.86 -2.96
C MET A 36 -9.11 14.79 -1.57
N PRO A 37 -9.19 13.61 -0.93
CA PRO A 37 -9.85 13.49 0.36
C PRO A 37 -9.02 14.10 1.49
N TYR A 38 -9.75 14.52 2.51
CA TYR A 38 -9.20 14.93 3.79
C TYR A 38 -9.49 13.87 4.83
N PHE A 39 -8.61 13.71 5.81
CA PHE A 39 -8.75 12.70 6.85
C PHE A 39 -8.70 13.32 8.24
N GLU A 40 -9.73 13.09 9.04
CA GLU A 40 -9.73 13.44 10.45
C GLU A 40 -9.09 12.31 11.27
N VAL A 41 -8.12 12.66 12.12
CA VAL A 41 -7.52 11.72 13.08
C VAL A 41 -8.54 11.35 14.15
N VAL A 42 -8.91 10.08 14.24
CA VAL A 42 -9.86 9.56 15.25
C VAL A 42 -9.19 8.75 16.36
N LYS A 43 -7.95 8.30 16.16
CA LYS A 43 -7.12 7.64 17.19
C LYS A 43 -5.79 8.39 17.36
N ASP A 44 -5.32 8.53 18.59
CA ASP A 44 -4.10 9.28 18.86
C ASP A 44 -2.82 8.52 18.47
N LYS A 45 -2.90 7.18 18.42
CA LYS A 45 -1.83 6.29 17.99
C LYS A 45 -2.11 5.79 16.58
N ILE A 46 -1.20 6.07 15.66
CA ILE A 46 -1.24 5.59 14.28
C ILE A 46 -0.03 4.71 14.04
N GLU A 47 -0.26 3.46 13.66
CA GLU A 47 0.80 2.51 13.32
C GLU A 47 1.08 2.58 11.82
N LEU A 48 2.36 2.61 11.47
CA LEU A 48 2.83 2.62 10.09
C LEU A 48 3.57 1.32 9.81
N HIS A 49 3.27 0.70 8.68
CA HIS A 49 3.79 -0.58 8.26
C HIS A 49 4.91 -0.43 7.23
N GLU A 50 5.80 -1.40 7.16
CA GLU A 50 6.90 -1.41 6.19
C GLU A 50 6.40 -1.42 4.73
N SER A 51 5.26 -2.07 4.50
CA SER A 51 4.62 -2.24 3.19
C SER A 51 3.10 -2.16 3.32
N ALA A 52 2.42 -1.98 2.18
CA ALA A 52 0.96 -1.92 2.04
C ALA A 52 0.29 -3.30 2.28
N MET A 53 0.47 -3.86 3.48
CA MET A 53 -0.06 -5.18 3.86
C MET A 53 -0.34 -5.24 5.36
N SER A 54 -1.50 -5.77 5.73
CA SER A 54 -1.96 -5.88 7.13
C SER A 54 -1.01 -6.70 8.03
N LYS A 55 -0.27 -7.66 7.45
CA LYS A 55 0.72 -8.48 8.15
C LYS A 55 2.15 -7.92 8.15
N SER A 56 2.38 -6.80 7.48
CA SER A 56 3.70 -6.18 7.41
C SER A 56 4.12 -5.64 8.78
N PRO A 57 5.41 -5.74 9.17
CA PRO A 57 5.87 -5.21 10.45
C PRO A 57 5.58 -3.73 10.59
N VAL A 58 5.22 -3.31 11.81
CA VAL A 58 5.12 -1.90 12.17
C VAL A 58 6.53 -1.31 12.25
N VAL A 59 6.81 -0.30 11.42
CA VAL A 59 8.12 0.38 11.32
C VAL A 59 8.14 1.72 12.04
N ALA A 60 6.98 2.34 12.25
CA ALA A 60 6.86 3.59 12.98
C ALA A 60 5.50 3.69 13.69
N THR A 61 5.44 4.55 14.70
CA THR A 61 4.21 4.91 15.39
C THR A 61 4.15 6.42 15.51
N LEU A 62 3.06 7.02 15.03
CA LEU A 62 2.81 8.44 15.13
C LEU A 62 1.85 8.72 16.28
N MET A 63 2.15 9.77 17.03
CA MET A 63 1.29 10.31 18.08
C MET A 63 0.64 11.60 17.57
N LEU A 64 -0.57 11.47 17.04
CA LEU A 64 -1.33 12.59 16.48
C LEU A 64 -2.46 12.98 17.42
N LYS A 65 -2.85 14.25 17.41
CA LYS A 65 -3.98 14.70 18.22
C LYS A 65 -5.29 14.35 17.51
N ARG A 66 -6.22 13.67 18.19
CA ARG A 66 -7.60 13.50 17.71
C ARG A 66 -8.21 14.82 17.23
N GLY A 67 -8.85 14.78 16.06
CA GLY A 67 -9.43 15.94 15.37
C GLY A 67 -8.45 16.75 14.54
N ALA A 68 -7.17 16.36 14.48
CA ALA A 68 -6.27 16.89 13.46
C ALA A 68 -6.67 16.41 12.07
N VAL A 69 -6.25 17.16 11.04
CA VAL A 69 -6.50 16.82 9.65
C VAL A 69 -5.19 16.43 8.97
N MET A 70 -5.22 15.29 8.30
CA MET A 70 -4.18 14.80 7.38
C MET A 70 -4.71 14.85 5.95
N SER A 71 -3.80 15.11 5.00
CA SER A 71 -4.11 15.22 3.58
C SER A 71 -2.83 15.02 2.77
N PHE A 72 -2.97 14.86 1.46
CA PHE A 72 -1.86 14.97 0.51
C PHE A 72 -1.36 16.43 0.41
N ASP A 73 -0.14 16.62 -0.12
CA ASP A 73 0.56 17.92 -0.20
C ASP A 73 -0.32 19.04 -0.79
N PHE A 74 -0.96 18.77 -1.94
CA PHE A 74 -1.85 19.73 -2.57
C PHE A 74 -3.04 20.10 -1.67
N GLY A 75 -3.65 19.11 -1.00
CA GLY A 75 -4.77 19.34 -0.10
C GLY A 75 -4.37 20.13 1.14
N VAL A 76 -3.16 19.95 1.68
CA VAL A 76 -2.62 20.80 2.74
C VAL A 76 -2.52 22.26 2.27
N LYS A 77 -1.96 22.50 1.07
CA LYS A 77 -1.83 23.85 0.51
C LYS A 77 -3.20 24.52 0.32
N GLU A 78 -4.16 23.78 -0.22
CA GLU A 78 -5.53 24.26 -0.40
C GLU A 78 -6.23 24.57 0.93
N LEU A 79 -6.07 23.71 1.95
CA LEU A 79 -6.63 23.97 3.27
C LEU A 79 -6.05 25.24 3.91
N ILE A 80 -4.74 25.44 3.82
CA ILE A 80 -4.08 26.64 4.36
C ILE A 80 -4.61 27.89 3.64
N LYS A 81 -4.74 27.83 2.32
CA LYS A 81 -5.29 28.91 1.49
C LYS A 81 -6.73 29.24 1.88
N ARG A 82 -7.63 28.26 1.88
CA ARG A 82 -9.04 28.44 2.26
C ARG A 82 -9.18 28.95 3.69
N ARG A 83 -8.37 28.45 4.64
CA ARG A 83 -8.41 28.93 6.03
C ARG A 83 -8.10 30.43 6.12
N LYS A 84 -7.20 30.94 5.29
CA LYS A 84 -6.89 32.37 5.21
C LYS A 84 -8.06 33.16 4.58
N GLU A 85 -8.62 32.65 3.49
CA GLU A 85 -9.72 33.32 2.75
C GLU A 85 -11.01 33.41 3.58
N TYR A 86 -11.33 32.36 4.35
CA TYR A 86 -12.57 32.27 5.13
C TYR A 86 -12.41 32.58 6.62
N GLY A 87 -11.34 33.29 7.02
CA GLY A 87 -11.14 33.73 8.41
C GLY A 87 -11.11 32.59 9.43
N GLY A 88 -10.50 31.47 9.07
CA GLY A 88 -10.36 30.29 9.93
C GLY A 88 -11.45 29.22 9.77
N LYS A 89 -12.53 29.50 9.02
CA LYS A 89 -13.70 28.63 8.92
C LYS A 89 -13.69 27.83 7.63
N ILE A 90 -13.58 26.51 7.72
CA ILE A 90 -13.69 25.61 6.58
C ILE A 90 -14.83 24.64 6.87
N PHE A 91 -15.80 24.53 5.96
CA PHE A 91 -16.91 23.59 6.11
C PHE A 91 -16.38 22.15 6.23
N GLY A 92 -16.96 21.36 7.14
CA GLY A 92 -16.52 19.99 7.41
C GLY A 92 -15.25 19.85 8.26
N ILE A 93 -14.50 20.93 8.51
CA ILE A 93 -13.27 20.91 9.33
C ILE A 93 -13.44 21.77 10.57
N LYS A 94 -13.11 21.23 11.74
CA LYS A 94 -13.10 22.00 12.99
C LYS A 94 -12.16 23.21 12.85
N ASN A 95 -12.63 24.41 13.23
CA ASN A 95 -11.86 25.65 13.08
C ASN A 95 -10.47 25.61 13.75
N ASN A 96 -10.34 24.85 14.84
CA ASN A 96 -9.09 24.66 15.59
C ASN A 96 -8.35 23.36 15.24
N ALA A 97 -8.76 22.66 14.18
CA ALA A 97 -8.07 21.45 13.73
C ALA A 97 -6.63 21.80 13.34
N LYS A 98 -5.68 21.03 13.89
CA LYS A 98 -4.28 21.09 13.48
C LYS A 98 -4.16 20.48 12.09
N ILE A 99 -3.57 21.23 11.16
CA ILE A 99 -3.21 20.73 9.83
C ILE A 99 -1.69 20.52 9.89
N TYR A 100 -1.25 19.30 9.62
CA TYR A 100 0.17 18.98 9.56
C TYR A 100 0.67 19.23 8.13
N SER A 101 1.65 20.12 7.97
CA SER A 101 2.25 20.44 6.66
C SER A 101 3.57 19.71 6.43
N ASP A 102 4.20 19.26 7.51
CA ASP A 102 5.41 18.46 7.55
C ASP A 102 5.13 16.95 7.49
N LEU A 103 3.91 16.55 7.87
CA LEU A 103 3.43 15.17 7.85
C LEU A 103 2.19 15.05 6.95
N ILE A 104 2.39 14.49 5.76
CA ILE A 104 1.37 14.43 4.71
C ILE A 104 1.14 12.99 4.23
N LEU A 105 0.08 12.79 3.47
CA LEU A 105 -0.17 11.55 2.73
C LEU A 105 0.52 11.63 1.36
N GLY A 106 1.07 10.50 0.90
CA GLY A 106 1.84 10.39 -0.34
C GLY A 106 1.15 9.54 -1.41
N LYS A 107 1.76 8.42 -1.81
CA LYS A 107 1.16 7.48 -2.76
C LYS A 107 0.00 6.73 -2.11
N SER A 108 -1.05 6.44 -2.88
CA SER A 108 -2.14 5.57 -2.46
C SER A 108 -2.22 4.31 -3.33
N ILE A 109 -2.61 3.20 -2.72
CA ILE A 109 -2.88 1.92 -3.39
C ILE A 109 -4.17 1.36 -2.84
N GLN A 110 -5.13 1.07 -3.73
CA GLN A 110 -6.32 0.30 -3.44
C GLN A 110 -6.14 -1.14 -3.93
N ILE A 111 -6.15 -2.09 -3.01
CA ILE A 111 -5.96 -3.51 -3.31
C ILE A 111 -7.28 -4.23 -3.05
N THR A 112 -7.87 -4.85 -4.07
CA THR A 112 -9.02 -5.74 -3.85
C THR A 112 -8.54 -7.18 -3.98
N ILE A 113 -8.52 -7.94 -2.89
CA ILE A 113 -8.26 -9.37 -2.92
C ILE A 113 -9.51 -10.05 -3.49
N LYS A 114 -9.47 -10.57 -4.73
CA LYS A 114 -10.61 -11.21 -5.40
C LYS A 114 -10.15 -12.50 -6.13
N PRO A 115 -10.81 -13.65 -5.91
CA PRO A 115 -12.05 -13.84 -5.18
C PRO A 115 -11.89 -13.85 -3.64
N GLY A 116 -10.68 -13.70 -3.13
CA GLY A 116 -10.36 -13.72 -1.70
C GLY A 116 -9.00 -14.37 -1.49
N ILE A 117 -8.72 -14.79 -0.25
CA ILE A 117 -7.53 -15.57 0.07
C ILE A 117 -7.69 -16.97 -0.55
N LEU A 118 -6.72 -17.37 -1.36
CA LEU A 118 -6.68 -18.69 -2.00
C LEU A 118 -5.65 -19.57 -1.27
N ARG A 119 -5.98 -20.85 -1.07
CA ARG A 119 -5.04 -21.87 -0.61
C ARG A 119 -4.82 -22.94 -1.68
N ALA A 120 -3.55 -23.24 -1.95
CA ALA A 120 -3.17 -24.33 -2.84
C ALA A 120 -3.51 -25.70 -2.26
N ARG A 121 -4.24 -26.53 -3.01
CA ARG A 121 -4.57 -27.92 -2.64
C ARG A 121 -3.61 -28.96 -3.22
N ALA A 122 -2.86 -28.57 -4.24
CA ALA A 122 -1.79 -29.33 -4.86
C ALA A 122 -0.62 -28.39 -5.18
N ASP A 123 0.53 -28.97 -5.48
CA ASP A 123 1.65 -28.22 -6.03
C ASP A 123 1.29 -27.74 -7.45
N GLY A 124 1.77 -26.57 -7.84
CA GLY A 124 1.43 -25.99 -9.13
C GLY A 124 2.25 -24.76 -9.48
N GLY A 125 1.89 -24.10 -10.58
CA GLY A 125 2.55 -22.89 -11.02
C GLY A 125 1.96 -22.34 -12.30
N ALA A 126 2.22 -21.06 -12.56
CA ALA A 126 1.85 -20.34 -13.77
C ALA A 126 2.88 -19.22 -14.02
N TRP A 127 3.20 -18.90 -15.27
CA TRP A 127 3.99 -17.71 -15.66
C TRP A 127 5.29 -17.46 -14.86
N GLY A 128 6.10 -18.49 -14.63
CA GLY A 128 7.37 -18.37 -13.88
C GLY A 128 7.21 -18.30 -12.36
N PHE A 129 5.99 -18.48 -11.87
CA PHE A 129 5.63 -18.63 -10.47
C PHE A 129 5.28 -20.09 -10.17
N SER A 130 5.75 -20.60 -9.03
CA SER A 130 5.44 -21.94 -8.54
C SER A 130 5.07 -21.85 -7.07
N PHE A 131 4.13 -22.70 -6.66
CA PHE A 131 3.61 -22.79 -5.32
C PHE A 131 3.45 -24.26 -4.92
N LYS A 132 3.41 -24.49 -3.62
CA LYS A 132 3.23 -25.79 -3.00
C LYS A 132 1.85 -25.91 -2.38
N LYS A 133 1.40 -27.15 -2.23
CA LYS A 133 0.21 -27.47 -1.45
C LYS A 133 0.31 -26.83 -0.06
N GLY A 134 -0.75 -26.12 0.31
CA GLY A 134 -0.88 -25.42 1.58
C GLY A 134 -0.49 -23.95 1.52
N ASP A 135 0.20 -23.51 0.47
CA ASP A 135 0.55 -22.10 0.32
C ASP A 135 -0.67 -21.21 0.20
N VAL A 136 -0.54 -19.99 0.71
CA VAL A 136 -1.55 -18.94 0.64
C VAL A 136 -1.17 -17.98 -0.47
N ILE A 137 -2.12 -17.75 -1.37
CA ILE A 137 -1.99 -16.84 -2.50
C ILE A 137 -3.15 -15.86 -2.40
N GLU A 138 -2.86 -14.57 -2.49
CA GLU A 138 -3.89 -13.53 -2.56
C GLU A 138 -3.93 -13.04 -3.99
N ASP A 139 -5.02 -13.33 -4.70
CA ASP A 139 -5.24 -12.79 -6.05
C ASP A 139 -5.77 -11.36 -5.90
N LEU A 140 -5.01 -10.39 -6.40
CA LEU A 140 -5.22 -8.96 -6.17
C LEU A 140 -5.65 -8.31 -7.47
N VAL A 141 -6.80 -7.65 -7.43
CA VAL A 141 -7.32 -6.82 -8.52
C VAL A 141 -7.12 -5.37 -8.14
N TYR A 142 -6.33 -4.66 -8.94
CA TYR A 142 -6.20 -3.21 -8.83
C TYR A 142 -7.33 -2.53 -9.62
N VAL A 143 -8.36 -2.07 -8.90
CA VAL A 143 -9.63 -1.58 -9.46
C VAL A 143 -9.43 -0.38 -10.40
N GLY A 144 -8.41 0.45 -10.16
CA GLY A 144 -8.15 1.66 -10.97
C GLY A 144 -7.54 1.40 -12.36
N GLU A 145 -6.85 0.28 -12.56
CA GLU A 145 -6.11 0.01 -13.81
C GLU A 145 -6.51 -1.29 -14.51
N GLY A 146 -7.37 -2.12 -13.89
CA GLY A 146 -7.71 -3.44 -14.44
C GLY A 146 -6.51 -4.39 -14.51
N VAL A 147 -5.47 -4.14 -13.71
CA VAL A 147 -4.27 -4.97 -13.62
C VAL A 147 -4.49 -6.03 -12.54
N CYS A 148 -4.23 -7.29 -12.91
CA CYS A 148 -4.15 -8.38 -11.96
C CYS A 148 -2.72 -8.49 -11.42
N VAL A 149 -2.61 -8.57 -10.11
CA VAL A 149 -1.36 -8.86 -9.41
C VAL A 149 -1.66 -9.96 -8.41
N TYR A 150 -0.67 -10.73 -7.98
CA TYR A 150 -0.89 -11.66 -6.87
C TYR A 150 0.15 -11.43 -5.79
N ARG A 151 -0.24 -11.70 -4.55
CA ARG A 151 0.67 -11.70 -3.41
C ARG A 151 0.93 -13.12 -2.98
N TYR A 152 2.21 -13.48 -2.95
CA TYR A 152 2.67 -14.77 -2.46
C TYR A 152 3.86 -14.57 -1.55
N ALA A 153 3.82 -15.17 -0.36
CA ALA A 153 4.85 -15.02 0.67
C ALA A 153 5.23 -13.54 0.94
N GLY A 154 4.23 -12.64 0.93
CA GLY A 154 4.42 -11.20 1.16
C GLY A 154 5.01 -10.42 -0.03
N LYS A 155 5.30 -11.07 -1.15
CA LYS A 155 5.77 -10.40 -2.37
C LYS A 155 4.61 -10.20 -3.33
N VAL A 156 4.39 -8.96 -3.77
CA VAL A 156 3.45 -8.63 -4.83
C VAL A 156 4.14 -8.79 -6.17
N THR A 157 3.55 -9.58 -7.05
CA THR A 157 4.05 -9.82 -8.42
C THR A 157 2.97 -9.39 -9.41
N LYS A 158 3.36 -8.62 -10.43
CA LYS A 158 2.46 -8.25 -11.51
C LYS A 158 2.23 -9.45 -12.43
N ASP A 159 0.97 -9.78 -12.70
CA ASP A 159 0.61 -10.89 -13.56
C ASP A 159 -0.21 -10.40 -14.76
N VAL A 160 0.02 -11.03 -15.90
CA VAL A 160 -0.84 -10.89 -17.07
C VAL A 160 -0.85 -12.26 -17.74
N PRO A 161 -1.96 -13.01 -17.73
CA PRO A 161 -3.33 -12.73 -17.20
C PRO A 161 -3.54 -13.08 -15.70
N CYS A 162 -4.76 -12.87 -15.16
CA CYS A 162 -5.07 -13.09 -13.73
C CYS A 162 -4.91 -14.56 -13.32
N LEU A 163 -4.22 -14.79 -12.21
CA LEU A 163 -3.81 -16.12 -11.75
C LEU A 163 -4.98 -17.10 -11.58
N TYR A 164 -6.11 -16.65 -11.01
CA TYR A 164 -7.28 -17.51 -10.79
C TYR A 164 -7.91 -18.05 -12.08
N ASN A 165 -7.77 -17.32 -13.20
CA ASN A 165 -8.33 -17.76 -14.48
C ASN A 165 -7.45 -18.82 -15.18
N GLU A 166 -6.17 -18.89 -14.82
CA GLU A 166 -5.19 -19.75 -15.49
C GLU A 166 -4.95 -21.07 -14.75
N ILE A 167 -5.13 -21.07 -13.43
CA ILE A 167 -4.90 -22.28 -12.64
C ILE A 167 -6.18 -23.13 -12.66
N GLY A 168 -6.08 -24.33 -13.23
CA GLY A 168 -7.20 -25.25 -13.40
C GLY A 168 -7.99 -25.55 -12.11
N ASP A 169 -9.30 -25.77 -12.30
CA ASP A 169 -10.29 -26.01 -11.25
C ASP A 169 -9.79 -26.99 -10.18
N GLY A 170 -9.94 -26.61 -8.91
CA GLY A 170 -9.61 -27.45 -7.76
C GLY A 170 -8.15 -27.39 -7.28
N THR A 171 -7.25 -26.73 -8.03
CA THR A 171 -5.86 -26.51 -7.58
C THR A 171 -5.79 -25.45 -6.49
N LEU A 172 -6.59 -24.40 -6.60
CA LEU A 172 -6.76 -23.35 -5.59
C LEU A 172 -8.16 -23.42 -5.00
N VAL A 173 -8.26 -23.28 -3.67
CA VAL A 173 -9.53 -23.16 -2.96
C VAL A 173 -9.61 -21.80 -2.30
N GLN A 174 -10.69 -21.09 -2.55
CA GLN A 174 -11.00 -19.84 -1.86
C GLN A 174 -11.33 -20.12 -0.39
N GLU A 175 -10.57 -19.51 0.52
CA GLU A 175 -10.77 -19.63 1.98
C GLU A 175 -11.45 -18.41 2.59
N SER A 176 -11.46 -17.27 1.90
CA SER A 176 -12.13 -16.07 2.37
C SER A 176 -12.95 -15.41 1.26
N GLN A 177 -13.90 -14.58 1.68
CA GLN A 177 -14.55 -13.65 0.76
C GLN A 177 -13.55 -12.58 0.26
N PRO A 178 -13.88 -11.87 -0.83
CA PRO A 178 -13.09 -10.74 -1.27
C PRO A 178 -12.96 -9.69 -0.17
N VAL A 179 -11.79 -9.08 -0.05
CA VAL A 179 -11.53 -7.97 0.88
C VAL A 179 -10.86 -6.85 0.12
N THR A 180 -11.29 -5.63 0.36
CA THR A 180 -10.63 -4.43 -0.18
C THR A 180 -9.82 -3.79 0.92
N GLU A 181 -8.50 -3.69 0.72
CA GLU A 181 -7.58 -2.97 1.58
C GLU A 181 -7.15 -1.67 0.89
N TRP A 182 -7.12 -0.56 1.63
CA TRP A 182 -6.61 0.71 1.14
C TRP A 182 -5.39 1.12 1.94
N TRP A 183 -4.33 1.47 1.24
CA TRP A 183 -3.05 1.82 1.83
C TRP A 183 -2.55 3.14 1.30
N VAL A 184 -2.02 3.98 2.18
CA VAL A 184 -1.40 5.26 1.81
C VAL A 184 -0.03 5.38 2.46
N THR A 185 0.96 5.87 1.73
CA THR A 185 2.25 6.19 2.34
C THR A 185 2.11 7.44 3.20
N VAL A 186 2.74 7.47 4.36
CA VAL A 186 2.91 8.67 5.16
C VAL A 186 4.30 9.24 4.92
N VAL A 187 4.36 10.54 4.62
CA VAL A 187 5.59 11.28 4.29
C VAL A 187 5.82 12.35 5.34
N GLU A 188 6.99 12.29 5.99
CA GLU A 188 7.44 13.29 6.95
C GLU A 188 8.67 14.01 6.40
N ASN A 189 8.62 15.33 6.29
CA ASN A 189 9.72 16.15 5.76
C ASN A 189 10.23 15.67 4.39
N GLY A 190 9.32 15.23 3.52
CA GLY A 190 9.65 14.73 2.18
C GLY A 190 10.15 13.28 2.12
N LYS A 191 10.24 12.58 3.26
CA LYS A 191 10.65 11.17 3.32
C LYS A 191 9.46 10.27 3.70
N THR A 192 9.25 9.20 2.93
CA THR A 192 8.30 8.15 3.32
C THR A 192 8.76 7.46 4.60
N ILE A 193 7.89 7.44 5.61
CA ILE A 193 8.14 6.83 6.93
C ILE A 193 7.35 5.54 7.17
N GLY A 194 6.42 5.19 6.28
CA GLY A 194 5.72 3.90 6.26
C GLY A 194 4.37 3.96 5.55
N TRP A 195 3.65 2.85 5.57
CA TRP A 195 2.32 2.68 4.99
C TRP A 195 1.25 2.66 6.07
N LEU A 196 0.13 3.33 5.80
CA LEU A 196 -1.02 3.42 6.68
C LEU A 196 -2.22 2.76 6.02
N GLU A 197 -2.90 1.89 6.75
CA GLU A 197 -4.17 1.29 6.34
C GLU A 197 -5.34 2.27 6.54
N ILE A 198 -6.11 2.48 5.48
CA ILE A 198 -7.31 3.32 5.40
C ILE A 198 -8.52 2.42 5.21
N ASP A 199 -8.76 1.53 6.16
CA ASP A 199 -9.91 0.62 6.17
C ASP A 199 -10.98 1.01 7.21
N GLY A 200 -12.03 0.20 7.36
CA GLY A 200 -13.11 0.43 8.32
C GLY A 200 -12.70 0.47 9.80
N SER A 201 -11.47 0.09 10.14
CA SER A 201 -10.89 0.18 11.48
C SER A 201 -9.83 1.28 11.62
N SER A 202 -9.59 2.03 10.54
CA SER A 202 -8.50 2.99 10.39
C SER A 202 -8.46 4.01 11.53
N PRO A 203 -7.26 4.45 11.95
CA PRO A 203 -7.12 5.58 12.86
C PRO A 203 -7.52 6.92 12.22
N LEU A 204 -7.86 6.93 10.93
CA LEU A 204 -8.33 8.08 10.18
C LEU A 204 -9.77 7.87 9.72
N ASN A 205 -10.58 8.93 9.77
CA ASN A 205 -11.89 8.97 9.14
C ASN A 205 -11.84 9.91 7.94
N MET A 206 -12.27 9.43 6.77
CA MET A 206 -12.39 10.30 5.61
C MET A 206 -13.50 11.32 5.87
N ILE A 207 -13.17 12.60 5.76
CA ILE A 207 -14.15 13.68 5.77
C ILE A 207 -14.32 14.15 4.33
N ASP A 208 -15.58 14.23 3.91
CA ASP A 208 -15.99 14.38 2.53
C ASP A 208 -15.25 15.51 1.81
N THR A 209 -15.06 15.37 0.50
CA THR A 209 -14.36 16.39 -0.31
C THR A 209 -15.07 17.73 -0.13
N ILE A 210 -14.30 18.77 0.20
CA ILE A 210 -14.86 20.12 0.36
C ILE A 210 -15.37 20.57 -1.01
N ASN A 211 -16.68 20.43 -1.23
CA ASN A 211 -17.39 20.98 -2.40
C ASN A 211 -17.14 22.47 -2.56
#